data_AF-A0A924SBV4-F1
#
_entry.id   AF-A0A924SBV4-F1
#
_cell.length_a   1.000
_cell.length_b   1.000
_cell.length_c   1.000
_cell.angle_alpha   90.00
_cell.angle_beta   90.00
_cell.angle_gamma   90.00
#
_symmetry.space_group_name_H-M   'P 1'
#
loop_
_entity.id
_entity.type
_entity.pdbx_description
1 polymer ?
#
loop_
_entity_poly.entity_id
_entity_poly.type
_entity_poly.pdbx_seq_one_letter_code
_entity_poly.pdbx_strand_id
1 'polypeptide(L)' 'AEAFAQDLTAVVEDIRVDGHVSLRAIAAELALRGIRTRRGGAWQVSNVKGLLMKLDAA' A
#
# COMPACT_ATOMS: atom_id res chain seq x y z
N ALA A 1 -14.53 3.35 -2.91
CA ALA A 1 -13.26 3.30 -2.13
C ALA A 1 -12.12 2.72 -2.98
N GLU A 2 -12.46 2.22 -4.17
CA GLU A 2 -11.60 1.62 -5.17
C GLU A 2 -10.64 2.63 -5.80
N ALA A 3 -11.07 3.86 -6.09
CA ALA A 3 -10.21 4.85 -6.76
C ALA A 3 -8.87 5.06 -6.02
N PHE A 4 -8.90 5.22 -4.70
CA PHE A 4 -7.68 5.36 -3.90
C PHE A 4 -6.82 4.09 -3.87
N ALA A 5 -7.43 2.90 -4.00
CA ALA A 5 -6.68 1.65 -4.10
C ALA A 5 -6.04 1.52 -5.48
N GLN A 6 -6.77 1.85 -6.54
CA GLN A 6 -6.30 1.86 -7.93
C GLN A 6 -5.13 2.83 -8.14
N ASP A 7 -5.20 4.03 -7.53
CA ASP A 7 -4.10 5.00 -7.55
C ASP A 7 -2.82 4.44 -6.89
N LEU A 8 -2.98 3.55 -5.90
CA LEU A 8 -1.87 2.92 -5.18
C LEU A 8 -1.38 1.63 -5.85
N THR A 9 -2.08 1.08 -6.83
CA THR A 9 -1.67 -0.15 -7.52
C THR A 9 -0.26 -0.02 -8.08
N ALA A 10 0.00 1.03 -8.88
CA ALA A 10 1.30 1.24 -9.48
C ALA A 10 2.42 1.40 -8.43
N VAL A 11 2.14 2.15 -7.36
CA VAL A 11 3.11 2.37 -6.27
C VAL A 11 3.43 1.07 -5.52
N VAL A 12 2.41 0.27 -5.23
CA VAL A 12 2.58 -1.01 -4.52
C VAL A 12 3.33 -2.01 -5.39
N GLU A 13 3.05 -2.06 -6.69
CA GLU A 13 3.79 -2.91 -7.62
C GLU A 13 5.25 -2.49 -7.75
N ASP A 14 5.55 -1.19 -7.87
CA ASP A 14 6.94 -0.68 -7.85
C ASP A 14 7.68 -1.12 -6.59
N ILE A 15 7.04 -0.98 -5.42
CA ILE A 15 7.60 -1.42 -4.13
C ILE A 15 7.89 -2.94 -4.13
N ARG A 16 7.02 -3.76 -4.73
CA ARG A 16 7.20 -5.21 -4.83
C ARG A 16 8.34 -5.57 -5.78
N VAL A 17 8.46 -4.86 -6.91
CA VAL A 17 9.56 -5.02 -7.87
C VAL A 17 10.90 -4.64 -7.24
N ASP A 18 10.94 -3.63 -6.38
CA ASP A 18 12.10 -3.26 -5.56
C ASP A 18 12.46 -4.34 -4.50
N GLY A 19 11.66 -5.41 -4.37
CA GLY A 19 11.89 -6.55 -3.48
C GLY A 19 11.20 -6.44 -2.12
N HIS A 20 10.45 -5.36 -1.87
CA HIS A 20 9.73 -5.16 -0.62
C HIS A 20 8.38 -5.88 -0.62
N VAL A 21 8.41 -7.21 -0.47
CA VAL A 21 7.21 -8.06 -0.56
C VAL A 21 6.47 -8.28 0.77
N SER A 22 7.08 -7.90 1.91
CA SER A 22 6.42 -8.05 3.22
C SER A 22 5.47 -6.88 3.50
N LEU A 23 4.36 -7.15 4.19
CA LEU A 23 3.38 -6.11 4.56
C LEU A 23 4.02 -4.93 5.33
N ARG A 24 5.00 -5.23 6.19
CA ARG A 24 5.71 -4.23 6.98
C ARG A 24 6.66 -3.41 6.11
N ALA A 25 7.34 -4.03 5.15
CA ALA A 25 8.20 -3.31 4.20
C ALA A 25 7.36 -2.39 3.30
N ILE A 26 6.23 -2.89 2.79
CA ILE A 26 5.31 -2.06 1.99
C ILE A 26 4.78 -0.88 2.81
N ALA A 27 4.41 -1.08 4.08
CA ALA A 27 3.99 0.01 4.96
C ALA A 27 5.09 1.07 5.16
N ALA A 28 6.35 0.62 5.34
CA ALA A 28 7.50 1.50 5.51
C ALA A 28 7.79 2.29 4.23
N GLU A 29 7.77 1.64 3.07
CA GLU A 29 7.98 2.28 1.78
C GLU A 29 6.89 3.30 1.45
N LEU A 30 5.61 2.97 1.70
CA LEU A 30 4.52 3.92 1.54
C LEU A 30 4.71 5.16 2.43
N ALA A 31 5.14 4.97 3.69
CA ALA A 31 5.43 6.08 4.59
C ALA A 31 6.67 6.89 4.16
N LEU A 32 7.72 6.23 3.68
CA LEU A 32 8.95 6.85 3.17
C LEU A 32 8.66 7.72 1.94
N ARG A 33 7.78 7.24 1.05
CA ARG A 33 7.28 7.97 -0.13
C ARG A 33 6.28 9.08 0.23
N GLY A 34 6.03 9.33 1.53
CA GLY A 34 5.13 10.39 2.01
C GLY A 34 3.64 10.09 1.85
N ILE A 35 3.29 8.86 1.46
CA ILE A 35 1.92 8.44 1.21
C ILE A 35 1.26 8.10 2.54
N ARG A 36 0.21 8.83 2.90
CA ARG A 36 -0.59 8.56 4.10
C ARG A 36 -1.83 7.74 3.76
N THR A 37 -2.40 7.09 4.75
CA THR A 37 -3.71 6.44 4.59
C THR A 37 -4.78 7.47 4.23
N ARG A 38 -5.92 7.03 3.70
CA ARG A 38 -7.03 7.90 3.30
C ARG A 38 -7.53 8.86 4.39
N ARG A 39 -7.34 8.53 5.68
CA ARG A 39 -7.71 9.39 6.83
C ARG A 39 -6.53 10.19 7.38
N GLY A 40 -5.39 10.20 6.69
CA GLY A 40 -4.17 10.91 7.10
C GLY A 40 -3.32 10.19 8.14
N GLY A 41 -3.70 8.99 8.59
CA GLY A 41 -2.93 8.19 9.54
C GLY A 41 -1.78 7.41 8.89
N ALA A 42 -0.88 6.90 9.71
CA ALA A 42 0.24 6.05 9.29
C ALA A 42 -0.24 4.69 8.73
N TRP A 43 0.59 4.07 7.89
CA TRP A 43 0.35 2.72 7.38
C TRP A 43 0.60 1.68 8.46
N GLN A 44 -0.49 1.03 8.89
CA GLN A 44 -0.45 -0.16 9.73
C GLN A 44 -0.46 -1.40 8.84
N VAL A 45 0.12 -2.51 9.33
CA VAL A 45 0.18 -3.79 8.61
C VAL A 45 -1.21 -4.28 8.21
N SER A 46 -2.23 -4.08 9.05
CA SER A 46 -3.63 -4.40 8.77
C SER A 46 -4.21 -3.59 7.61
N ASN A 47 -3.85 -2.31 7.50
CA ASN A 47 -4.29 -1.44 6.40
C ASN A 47 -3.65 -1.86 5.08
N VAL A 48 -2.36 -2.24 5.09
CA VAL A 48 -1.68 -2.77 3.91
C VAL A 48 -2.31 -4.10 3.49
N LYS A 49 -2.57 -5.01 4.42
CA LYS A 49 -3.26 -6.28 4.12
C LYS A 49 -4.62 -6.04 3.45
N GLY A 50 -5.41 -5.11 3.99
CA GLY A 50 -6.71 -4.75 3.42
C GLY A 50 -6.62 -4.04 2.07
N LEU A 51 -5.53 -3.32 1.81
CA LEU A 51 -5.25 -2.75 0.49
C LEU A 51 -4.92 -3.86 -0.51
N LEU A 52 -3.96 -4.74 -0.19
CA LEU A 52 -3.57 -5.85 -1.09
C LEU A 52 -4.74 -6.77 -1.40
N MET A 53 -5.56 -7.12 -0.41
CA MET A 53 -6.77 -7.91 -0.64
C MET A 53 -7.75 -7.27 -1.63
N LYS A 54 -7.80 -5.93 -1.72
CA LYS A 54 -8.63 -5.22 -2.70
C LYS A 54 -7.97 -5.15 -4.07
N LEU A 55 -6.65 -5.07 -4.12
CA LEU A 55 -5.89 -5.10 -5.37
C LEU A 55 -5.95 -6.48 -6.03
N ASP A 56 -5.89 -7.55 -5.23
CA ASP A 56 -5.97 -8.94 -5.72
C ASP A 56 -7.41 -9.35 -6.12
N ALA A 57 -8.43 -8.65 -5.62
CA ALA A 57 -9.84 -8.93 -5.90
C ALA A 57 -10.43 -8.10 -7.05
N ALA A 58 -9.66 -7.16 -7.60
CA ALA A 58 -10.04 -6.29 -8.72
C ALA A 58 -9.45 -6.80 -10.04
#